data_AF-A0A965G553-F1
#
_entry.id   AF-A0A965G553-F1
#
_cell.length_a   1.000
_cell.length_b   1.000
_cell.length_c   1.000
_cell.angle_alpha   90.00
_cell.angle_beta   90.00
_cell.angle_gamma   90.00
#
_symmetry.space_group_name_H-M   'P 1'
#
loop_
_entity.id
_entity.type
_entity.pdbx_description
1 polymer ?
#
loop_
_entity_poly.entity_id
_entity_poly.type
_entity_poly.pdbx_seq_one_letter_code
_entity_poly.pdbx_strand_id
1 'polypeptide(L)' 'MKKKLITKQNKALLKSWFKVAVAAAIASYMAGTRDWTLIADAALVAVLPVIHTWFDKSDKRFGRNK' A
#
# COMPACT_ATOMS: atom_id res chain seq x y z
N MET A 1 -22.05 -14.36 -17.65
CA MET A 1 -21.81 -13.41 -16.54
C MET A 1 -20.32 -13.27 -16.30
N LYS A 2 -19.70 -12.12 -16.62
CA LYS A 2 -18.26 -11.89 -16.35
C LYS A 2 -18.08 -11.66 -14.84
N LYS A 3 -17.58 -12.66 -14.11
CA LYS A 3 -17.20 -12.53 -12.69
C LYS A 3 -16.21 -11.38 -12.57
N LYS A 4 -16.60 -10.30 -11.90
CA LYS A 4 -15.73 -9.14 -11.65
C LYS A 4 -14.66 -9.58 -10.65
N LEU A 5 -13.46 -9.90 -11.15
CA LEU A 5 -12.34 -10.45 -10.35
C LEU A 5 -11.86 -9.52 -9.23
N ILE A 6 -12.24 -8.23 -9.26
CA ILE A 6 -11.85 -7.23 -8.26
C ILE A 6 -13.11 -6.65 -7.59
N THR A 7 -13.28 -6.95 -6.29
CA THR A 7 -14.36 -6.43 -5.45
C THR A 7 -14.13 -4.97 -5.05
N LYS A 8 -15.17 -4.29 -4.52
CA LYS A 8 -15.04 -2.92 -3.99
C LYS A 8 -14.02 -2.83 -2.84
N GLN A 9 -13.96 -3.85 -1.98
CA GLN A 9 -12.99 -3.92 -0.89
C GLN A 9 -11.55 -4.04 -1.43
N ASN A 10 -11.30 -4.93 -2.40
CA ASN A 10 -9.97 -5.06 -3.01
C ASN A 10 -9.50 -3.74 -3.64
N LYS A 11 -10.40 -2.98 -4.28
CA LYS A 11 -10.07 -1.64 -4.82
C LYS A 11 -9.75 -0.63 -3.73
N ALA A 12 -10.52 -0.61 -2.64
CA ALA A 12 -10.27 0.28 -1.51
C ALA A 12 -8.91 -0.01 -0.85
N LEU A 13 -8.56 -1.30 -0.75
CA LEU A 13 -7.32 -1.79 -0.19
C LEU A 13 -6.10 -1.44 -1.07
N LEU A 14 -6.19 -1.68 -2.38
CA LEU A 14 -5.16 -1.23 -3.33
C LEU A 14 -4.99 0.30 -3.30
N LYS A 15 -6.08 1.05 -3.12
CA LYS A 15 -6.02 2.51 -3.03
C LYS A 15 -5.32 2.99 -1.76
N SER A 16 -5.48 2.32 -0.62
CA SER A 16 -4.75 2.68 0.60
C SER A 16 -3.26 2.33 0.48
N TRP A 17 -2.92 1.20 -0.13
CA TRP A 17 -1.53 0.79 -0.38
C TRP A 17 -0.82 1.75 -1.33
N PHE A 18 -1.49 2.13 -2.42
CA PHE A 18 -0.96 3.10 -3.39
C PHE A 18 -0.69 4.47 -2.75
N LYS A 19 -1.58 4.95 -1.87
CA LYS A 19 -1.36 6.22 -1.15
C LYS A 19 -0.08 6.20 -0.31
N VAL A 20 0.20 5.10 0.38
CA VAL A 20 1.42 4.96 1.20
C VAL A 20 2.66 4.93 0.31
N ALA A 21 2.64 4.17 -0.78
CA ALA A 21 3.74 4.13 -1.74
C ALA A 21 4.06 5.51 -2.33
N VAL A 22 3.03 6.27 -2.74
CA VAL A 22 3.20 7.63 -3.28
C VAL A 22 3.72 8.58 -2.21
N ALA A 23 3.22 8.50 -0.97
CA ALA A 23 3.69 9.33 0.13
C ALA A 23 5.18 9.07 0.42
N ALA A 24 5.62 7.81 0.42
CA ALA A 24 7.01 7.44 0.58
C ALA A 24 7.88 7.94 -0.57
N ALA A 25 7.43 7.81 -1.81
CA ALA A 25 8.15 8.32 -2.98
C ALA A 25 8.37 9.84 -2.91
N ILE A 26 7.31 10.59 -2.54
CA ILE A 26 7.39 12.05 -2.35
C ILE A 26 8.33 12.38 -1.19
N ALA A 27 8.24 11.66 -0.06
CA ALA A 27 9.12 11.88 1.08
C ALA A 27 10.60 11.65 0.72
N SER A 28 10.92 10.57 -0.01
CA SER A 28 12.29 10.27 -0.45
C SER A 28 12.83 11.33 -1.43
N TYR A 29 11.98 11.84 -2.33
CA TYR A 29 12.32 12.95 -3.22
C TYR A 29 12.58 14.25 -2.43
N MET A 30 11.71 14.57 -1.47
CA MET A 30 11.88 15.74 -0.58
C MET A 30 13.10 15.62 0.33
N ALA A 31 13.48 14.40 0.72
CA ALA A 31 14.70 14.13 1.49
C ALA A 31 15.99 14.36 0.66
N GLY A 32 15.88 14.73 -0.62
CA GLY A 32 17.02 15.03 -1.48
C GLY A 32 17.56 13.83 -2.26
N THR A 33 16.90 12.67 -2.13
CA THR A 33 17.25 11.48 -2.93
C THR A 33 16.87 11.75 -4.38
N ARG A 34 17.85 11.73 -5.29
CA ARG A 34 17.63 11.88 -6.75
C ARG A 34 17.78 10.58 -7.52
N ASP A 35 18.15 9.50 -6.83
CA ASP A 35 18.16 8.17 -7.42
C ASP A 35 16.73 7.61 -7.44
N TRP A 36 16.17 7.51 -8.65
CA TRP A 36 14.84 6.98 -8.90
C TRP A 36 14.67 5.52 -8.48
N THR A 37 15.75 4.74 -8.50
CA THR A 37 15.76 3.34 -8.05
C THR A 37 15.51 3.29 -6.55
N LEU A 38 16.25 4.10 -5.81
CA LEU A 38 16.13 4.23 -4.35
C LEU A 38 14.76 4.77 -3.92
N ILE A 39 14.18 5.69 -4.69
CA ILE A 39 12.81 6.17 -4.46
C ILE A 39 11.79 5.05 -4.70
N ALA A 40 11.95 4.27 -5.77
CA ALA A 40 11.08 3.14 -6.07
C ALA A 40 11.17 2.04 -5.00
N ASP A 41 12.38 1.71 -4.55
CA ASP A 41 12.63 0.75 -3.48
C ASP A 41 12.01 1.24 -2.17
N ALA A 42 12.18 2.51 -1.81
CA ALA A 42 11.56 3.10 -0.62
C ALA A 42 10.02 3.03 -0.71
N ALA A 43 9.44 3.33 -1.87
CA ALA A 43 8.00 3.23 -2.09
C ALA A 43 7.50 1.78 -1.98
N LEU A 44 8.25 0.80 -2.48
CA LEU A 44 7.92 -0.62 -2.36
C LEU A 44 8.03 -1.11 -0.90
N VAL A 45 9.12 -0.77 -0.22
CA VAL A 45 9.36 -1.13 1.19
C VAL A 45 8.31 -0.50 2.10
N ALA A 46 7.85 0.72 1.81
CA ALA A 46 6.79 1.37 2.58
C ALA A 46 5.44 0.65 2.53
N VAL A 47 5.20 -0.21 1.53
CA VAL A 47 3.97 -1.03 1.44
C VAL A 47 4.06 -2.29 2.31
N LEU A 48 5.26 -2.78 2.63
CA LEU A 48 5.47 -3.98 3.47
C LEU A 48 4.73 -3.95 4.80
N PRO A 49 4.80 -2.88 5.64
CA PRO A 49 4.05 -2.84 6.87
C PRO A 49 2.54 -2.95 6.63
N VAL A 50 2.02 -2.35 5.56
CA VAL A 50 0.58 -2.42 5.24
C VAL A 50 0.17 -3.84 4.81
N ILE A 51 1.03 -4.54 4.08
CA ILE A 51 0.83 -5.96 3.73
C ILE A 51 0.89 -6.81 5.01
N HIS A 52 1.88 -6.60 5.87
CA HIS A 52 2.03 -7.30 7.13
C HIS A 52 0.78 -7.13 8.02
N THR A 53 0.31 -5.89 8.20
CA THR A 53 -0.91 -5.60 8.94
C THR A 53 -2.17 -6.15 8.26
N TRP A 54 -2.17 -6.30 6.93
CA TRP A 54 -3.26 -6.99 6.23
C TRP A 54 -3.27 -8.49 6.49
N PHE A 55 -2.11 -9.14 6.64
CA PHE A 55 -2.02 -10.55 7.04
C PHE A 55 -2.43 -10.77 8.49
N ASP A 56 -2.23 -9.76 9.35
CA ASP A 56 -2.73 -9.78 10.71
C ASP A 56 -4.27 -9.75 10.71
N LYS A 57 -4.88 -10.91 10.98
CA LYS A 57 -6.35 -11.06 11.06
C LYS A 57 -6.95 -10.43 12.31
N SER A 58 -6.13 -10.06 13.30
CA SER A 58 -6.58 -9.41 14.53
C SER A 58 -6.74 -7.89 14.35
N ASP A 59 -6.15 -7.30 13.31
CA ASP A 59 -6.23 -5.85 13.08
C ASP A 59 -7.60 -5.44 12.54
N LYS A 60 -8.35 -4.72 13.41
CA LYS A 60 -9.69 -4.19 13.14
C LYS A 60 -9.72 -3.18 11.98
N ARG A 61 -8.58 -2.58 11.59
CA ARG A 61 -8.49 -1.58 10.51
C ARG A 61 -8.89 -2.13 9.14
N PHE A 62 -8.76 -3.45 8.90
CA PHE A 62 -9.07 -4.06 7.61
C PHE A 62 -10.45 -4.73 7.54
N GLY A 63 -11.28 -4.58 8.57
CA GLY A 63 -12.69 -4.98 8.54
C GLY A 63 -12.94 -6.49 8.35
N ARG A 64 -11.97 -7.34 8.75
CA ARG A 64 -12.11 -8.80 8.67
C ARG A 64 -12.91 -9.42 9.83
N ASN A 65 -13.07 -8.70 10.93
CA ASN A 65 -13.98 -9.09 12.01
C ASN A 65 -15.22 -8.21 11.94
N LYS A 66 -16.29 -8.76 11.36
CA LYS A 66 -17.66 -8.41 11.75
C LYS A 66 -17.97 -9.09 13.07
#